data_AF-I3RDW6-F1
#
_entry.id   AF-I3RDW6-F1
#
_cell.length_a   1.000
_cell.length_b   1.000
_cell.length_c   1.000
_cell.angle_alpha   90.00
_cell.angle_beta   90.00
_cell.angle_gamma   90.00
#
_symmetry.space_group_name_H-M   'P 1'
#
loop_
_entity.id
_entity.type
_entity.pdbx_description
1 polymer ?
#
loop_
_entity_poly.entity_id
_entity_poly.type
_entity_poly.pdbx_seq_one_letter_code
_entity_poly.pdbx_strand_id
1 'polypeptide(L)'
;MQAVFDVFSELANRYGGGNVIEGVILWDTIGIKDNDDVKIFRVGEFQFIKGTLNLPVEKIFTLERFFDEMENKWDELSVEDIKYFVDLMNEALGEERVYYDAYDLGLKRGEAYIVINLRALQYLDNVIDVEDREAFEWALNTLMKYV
;
A
#
# COMPACT_ATOMS: atom_id res chain seq x y z
N MET A 1 6.34 6.89 -12.22
CA MET A 1 5.19 6.17 -11.64
C MET A 1 3.99 7.08 -11.39
N GLN A 2 4.10 8.19 -10.65
CA GLN A 2 2.96 9.10 -10.41
C GLN A 2 2.20 9.48 -11.69
N ALA A 3 2.91 9.93 -12.73
CA ALA A 3 2.28 10.28 -14.01
C ALA A 3 1.54 9.10 -14.69
N VAL A 4 1.98 7.86 -14.49
CA VAL A 4 1.28 6.67 -15.00
C VAL A 4 -0.04 6.47 -14.24
N PHE A 5 -0.04 6.71 -12.94
CA PHE A 5 -1.22 6.60 -12.09
C PHE A 5 -2.23 7.69 -12.43
N ASP A 6 -1.75 8.91 -12.62
CA ASP A 6 -2.57 10.06 -13.00
C ASP A 6 -3.26 9.80 -14.35
N VAL A 7 -2.53 9.33 -15.35
CA VAL A 7 -3.09 8.99 -16.67
C VAL A 7 -4.15 7.89 -16.56
N PHE A 8 -3.86 6.78 -15.88
CA PHE A 8 -4.87 5.72 -15.74
C PHE A 8 -6.09 6.17 -14.94
N SER A 9 -5.91 7.02 -13.93
CA SER A 9 -7.01 7.58 -13.13
C SER A 9 -7.86 8.53 -13.97
N GLU A 10 -7.24 9.37 -14.80
CA GLU A 10 -7.96 10.28 -15.70
C GLU A 10 -8.76 9.50 -16.74
N LEU A 11 -8.14 8.51 -17.38
CA LEU A 11 -8.80 7.66 -18.38
C LEU A 11 -9.96 6.87 -17.76
N ALA A 12 -9.77 6.29 -16.58
CA ALA A 12 -10.83 5.60 -15.84
C ALA A 12 -12.00 6.52 -15.48
N ASN A 13 -11.73 7.78 -15.09
CA ASN A 13 -12.76 8.77 -14.81
C ASN A 13 -13.51 9.22 -16.07
N ARG A 14 -12.82 9.34 -17.20
CA ARG A 14 -13.40 9.79 -18.47
C ARG A 14 -14.24 8.71 -19.14
N TYR A 15 -13.75 7.48 -19.19
CA TYR A 15 -14.34 6.37 -19.95
C TYR A 15 -15.09 5.34 -19.09
N GLY A 16 -15.01 5.45 -17.76
CA GLY A 16 -15.45 4.41 -16.84
C GLY A 16 -14.48 3.21 -16.81
N GLY A 17 -14.86 2.13 -16.15
CA GLY A 17 -14.10 0.87 -16.16
C GLY A 17 -13.33 0.55 -14.87
N GLY A 18 -13.32 1.46 -13.91
CA GLY A 18 -12.61 1.28 -12.63
C GLY A 18 -11.11 1.57 -12.75
N ASN A 19 -10.42 1.56 -11.60
CA ASN A 19 -8.99 1.87 -11.55
C ASN A 19 -8.17 0.71 -12.10
N VAL A 20 -7.29 1.00 -13.08
CA VAL A 20 -6.31 0.03 -13.59
C VAL A 20 -5.30 -0.36 -12.52
N ILE A 21 -4.87 0.61 -11.73
CA ILE A 21 -3.94 0.40 -10.61
C ILE A 21 -4.78 0.51 -9.34
N GLU A 22 -5.04 -0.63 -8.70
CA GLU A 22 -5.90 -0.70 -7.51
C GLU A 22 -5.14 -0.37 -6.23
N GLY A 23 -3.82 -0.54 -6.24
CA GLY A 23 -3.00 -0.26 -5.08
C GLY A 23 -1.53 -0.52 -5.31
N VAL A 24 -0.74 -0.07 -4.34
CA VAL A 24 0.69 -0.34 -4.25
C VAL A 24 0.95 -0.86 -2.84
N ILE A 25 1.64 -1.99 -2.75
CA ILE A 25 2.12 -2.54 -1.50
C ILE A 25 3.61 -2.23 -1.43
N LEU A 26 4.00 -1.37 -0.49
CA LEU A 26 5.41 -1.03 -0.27
C LEU A 26 5.97 -1.95 0.82
N TRP A 27 7.26 -2.24 0.73
CA TRP A 27 7.95 -3.05 1.75
C TRP A 27 7.84 -2.49 3.17
N ASP A 28 7.65 -1.18 3.34
CA ASP A 28 7.60 -0.48 4.63
C ASP A 28 6.17 -0.18 5.11
N THR A 29 5.17 -0.87 4.56
CA THR A 29 3.75 -0.61 4.84
C THR A 29 3.14 -1.68 5.75
N ILE A 30 2.47 -1.24 6.81
CA ILE A 30 1.82 -2.07 7.83
C ILE A 30 0.32 -1.76 7.85
N GLY A 31 -0.51 -2.81 7.83
CA GLY A 31 -1.95 -2.70 7.99
C GLY A 31 -2.37 -2.89 9.45
N ILE A 32 -3.35 -2.12 9.91
CA ILE A 32 -3.92 -2.23 11.25
C ILE A 32 -5.43 -2.31 11.10
N LYS A 33 -6.03 -3.41 11.57
CA LYS A 33 -7.49 -3.52 11.64
C LYS A 33 -8.02 -2.44 12.58
N ASP A 34 -8.91 -1.60 12.09
CA ASP A 34 -9.64 -0.59 12.84
C ASP A 34 -11.13 -0.88 12.76
N ASN A 35 -11.62 -1.63 13.75
CA ASN A 35 -12.98 -2.19 13.76
C ASN A 35 -13.28 -3.05 12.51
N ASP A 36 -14.09 -2.53 11.58
CA ASP A 36 -14.51 -3.22 10.36
C ASP A 36 -13.64 -2.89 9.13
N ASP A 37 -12.66 -2.00 9.28
CA ASP A 37 -11.77 -1.56 8.20
C ASP A 37 -10.30 -1.87 8.49
N VAL A 38 -9.43 -1.75 7.50
CA VAL A 38 -7.96 -1.86 7.66
C VAL A 38 -7.32 -0.55 7.24
N LYS A 39 -6.62 0.08 8.18
CA LYS A 39 -5.85 1.30 7.93
C LYS A 39 -4.40 0.97 7.68
N ILE A 40 -3.82 1.67 6.73
CA ILE A 40 -2.48 1.41 6.23
C ILE A 40 -1.54 2.54 6.69
N PHE A 41 -0.39 2.17 7.23
CA PHE A 41 0.63 3.08 7.76
C PHE A 41 2.00 2.71 7.20
N ARG A 42 2.82 3.70 6.83
CA ARG A 42 4.25 3.43 6.60
C ARG A 42 5.01 3.48 7.92
N VAL A 43 6.06 2.69 8.03
CA VAL A 43 7.00 2.78 9.15
C VAL A 43 7.54 4.21 9.24
N GLY A 44 7.49 4.81 10.44
CA GLY A 44 7.86 6.20 10.69
C GLY A 44 6.75 7.24 10.48
N GLU A 45 5.60 6.86 9.89
CA GLU A 45 4.50 7.81 9.67
C GLU A 45 3.45 7.81 10.80
N PHE A 46 3.56 6.89 11.78
CA PHE A 46 2.52 6.68 12.80
C PHE A 46 2.20 7.94 13.62
N GLN A 47 3.22 8.71 14.02
CA GLN A 47 3.03 9.93 14.82
C GLN A 47 2.25 11.01 14.06
N PHE A 48 2.41 11.08 12.73
CA PHE A 48 1.73 12.06 11.87
C PHE A 48 0.25 11.71 11.64
N ILE A 49 -0.13 10.46 11.90
CA ILE A 49 -1.46 9.91 11.62
C ILE A 49 -2.18 9.58 12.95
N LYS A 50 -1.71 10.14 14.06
CA LYS A 50 -2.27 9.94 15.41
C LYS A 50 -3.73 10.40 15.48
N GLY A 51 -4.59 9.57 16.05
CA GLY A 51 -6.03 9.82 16.17
C GLY A 51 -6.87 9.30 14.99
N THR A 52 -6.24 8.63 14.03
CA THR A 52 -6.98 7.94 12.96
C THR A 52 -7.59 6.63 13.41
N LEU A 53 -6.93 5.88 14.30
CA LEU A 53 -7.42 4.58 14.78
C LEU A 53 -8.54 4.78 15.82
N ASN A 54 -9.69 4.16 15.60
CA ASN A 54 -10.78 4.11 16.56
C ASN A 54 -10.59 2.91 17.52
N LEU A 55 -9.51 2.95 18.29
CA LEU A 55 -9.11 1.93 19.25
C LEU A 55 -9.00 2.50 20.67
N PRO A 56 -9.09 1.66 21.72
CA PRO A 56 -8.75 2.07 23.07
C PRO A 56 -7.35 2.68 23.16
N VAL A 57 -7.23 3.74 23.96
CA VAL A 57 -5.97 4.50 24.13
C VAL A 57 -4.79 3.62 24.51
N GLU A 58 -5.02 2.60 25.34
CA GLU A 58 -4.00 1.62 25.75
C GLU A 58 -3.41 0.86 24.54
N LYS A 59 -4.25 0.42 23.60
CA LYS A 59 -3.81 -0.25 22.38
C LYS A 59 -3.04 0.70 21.46
N ILE A 60 -3.49 1.95 21.37
CA ILE A 60 -2.79 2.99 20.60
C ILE A 60 -1.39 3.22 21.16
N PHE A 61 -1.23 3.33 22.48
CA PHE A 61 0.08 3.48 23.11
C PHE A 61 0.98 2.26 22.90
N THR A 62 0.44 1.04 22.96
CA THR A 62 1.21 -0.17 22.66
C THR A 62 1.74 -0.13 21.23
N LEU A 63 0.89 0.18 20.25
CA LEU A 63 1.28 0.32 18.84
C LEU A 63 2.33 1.41 18.66
N GLU A 64 2.08 2.61 19.20
CA GLU A 64 2.98 3.79 19.10
C GLU A 64 4.41 3.44 19.52
N ARG A 65 4.57 2.75 20.66
CA ARG A 65 5.88 2.35 21.17
C ARG A 65 6.65 1.48 20.17
N PHE A 66 5.99 0.54 19.50
CA PHE A 66 6.66 -0.32 18.51
C PHE A 66 6.95 0.43 17.21
N PHE A 67 6.07 1.33 16.78
CA PHE A 67 6.33 2.20 15.63
C PHE A 67 7.53 3.11 15.85
N ASP A 68 7.64 3.72 17.03
CA ASP A 68 8.80 4.54 17.40
C ASP A 68 10.10 3.70 17.40
N GLU A 69 10.06 2.45 17.88
CA GLU A 69 11.24 1.58 17.84
C GLU A 69 11.65 1.22 16.40
N MET A 70 10.68 0.91 15.54
CA MET A 70 10.94 0.65 14.12
C MET A 70 11.49 1.89 13.41
N GLU A 71 10.93 3.07 13.66
CA GLU A 71 11.38 4.33 13.07
C GLU A 71 12.86 4.61 13.39
N ASN A 72 13.26 4.40 14.65
CA ASN A 72 14.65 4.59 15.09
C ASN A 72 15.66 3.69 14.38
N LYS A 73 15.22 2.57 13.78
CA LYS A 73 16.05 1.60 13.07
C LYS A 73 15.70 1.52 11.58
N TRP A 74 14.91 2.47 11.06
CA TRP A 74 14.32 2.34 9.73
C TRP A 74 15.35 2.10 8.63
N ASP A 75 16.52 2.72 8.72
CA ASP A 75 17.64 2.55 7.77
C ASP A 75 18.23 1.13 7.74
N GLU A 76 18.00 0.34 8.79
CA GLU A 76 18.55 -1.01 8.98
C GLU A 76 17.49 -2.11 8.84
N LEU A 77 16.19 -1.77 8.95
CA LEU A 77 15.09 -2.74 8.89
C LEU A 77 15.05 -3.58 7.60
N SER A 78 15.10 -4.89 7.75
CA SER A 78 14.66 -5.84 6.73
C SER A 78 13.14 -6.07 6.79
N VAL A 79 12.61 -6.79 5.80
CA VAL A 79 11.22 -7.23 5.79
C VAL A 79 10.98 -8.24 6.91
N GLU A 80 11.97 -9.07 7.22
CA GLU A 80 11.98 -9.99 8.36
C GLU A 80 11.91 -9.24 9.70
N ASP A 81 12.64 -8.13 9.83
CA ASP A 81 12.60 -7.32 11.06
C ASP A 81 11.22 -6.69 11.27
N ILE A 82 10.62 -6.13 10.22
CA ILE A 82 9.26 -5.57 10.29
C ILE A 82 8.26 -6.66 10.66
N LYS A 83 8.36 -7.86 10.06
CA LYS A 83 7.51 -8.99 10.40
C LYS A 83 7.64 -9.37 11.88
N TYR A 84 8.87 -9.42 12.39
CA TYR A 84 9.12 -9.68 13.80
C TYR A 84 8.48 -8.63 14.71
N PHE A 85 8.58 -7.34 14.37
CA PHE A 85 7.90 -6.28 15.12
C PHE A 85 6.38 -6.41 15.09
N VAL A 86 5.81 -6.77 13.94
CA VAL A 86 4.36 -7.00 13.79
C VAL A 86 3.88 -8.16 14.66
N ASP A 87 4.68 -9.22 14.77
CA ASP A 87 4.38 -10.34 15.67
C ASP A 87 4.40 -9.91 17.13
N LEU A 88 5.42 -9.15 17.55
CA LEU A 88 5.50 -8.59 18.89
C LEU A 88 4.34 -7.63 19.21
N MET A 89 3.87 -6.85 18.23
CA MET A 89 2.69 -6.00 18.40
C MET A 89 1.44 -6.81 18.66
N ASN A 90 1.18 -7.84 17.85
CA ASN A 90 0.01 -8.71 18.00
C ASN A 90 0.05 -9.46 19.34
N GLU A 91 1.22 -9.98 19.74
CA GLU A 91 1.42 -10.58 21.06
C GLU A 91 1.12 -9.59 22.19
N ALA A 92 1.63 -8.36 22.10
CA ALA A 92 1.42 -7.33 23.12
C ALA A 92 -0.03 -6.82 23.19
N LEU A 93 -0.76 -6.85 22.07
CA LEU A 93 -2.18 -6.53 22.00
C LEU A 93 -3.07 -7.68 22.48
N GLY A 94 -2.56 -8.91 22.50
CA GLY A 94 -3.32 -10.13 22.82
C GLY A 94 -4.32 -10.54 21.74
N GLU A 95 -4.19 -10.01 20.52
CA GLU A 95 -5.05 -10.29 19.38
C GLU A 95 -4.32 -10.04 18.05
N GLU A 96 -4.69 -10.77 17.00
CA GLU A 96 -4.20 -10.51 15.64
C GLU A 96 -4.96 -9.32 15.03
N ARG A 97 -4.29 -8.16 14.99
CA ARG A 97 -4.83 -6.90 14.46
C ARG A 97 -3.89 -6.21 13.47
N VAL A 98 -2.60 -6.46 13.59
CA VAL A 98 -1.55 -5.86 12.76
C VAL A 98 -1.15 -6.85 11.69
N TYR A 99 -1.16 -6.41 10.44
CA TYR A 99 -0.89 -7.20 9.25
C TYR A 99 0.31 -6.64 8.50
N TYR A 100 1.08 -7.52 7.89
CA TYR A 100 2.26 -7.15 7.11
C TYR A 100 2.39 -8.03 5.88
N ASP A 101 1.56 -7.70 4.88
CA ASP A 101 1.45 -8.46 3.63
C ASP A 101 2.76 -8.48 2.85
N ALA A 102 3.63 -7.49 3.04
CA ALA A 102 4.87 -7.41 2.27
C ALA A 102 5.81 -8.60 2.55
N TYR A 103 5.81 -9.14 3.78
CA TYR A 103 6.55 -10.36 4.10
C TYR A 103 5.97 -11.57 3.37
N ASP A 104 4.66 -11.74 3.42
CA ASP A 104 3.97 -12.90 2.83
C ASP A 104 4.07 -12.91 1.30
N LEU A 105 4.14 -11.73 0.69
CA LEU A 105 4.35 -11.53 -0.75
C LEU A 105 5.82 -11.62 -1.17
N GLY A 106 6.75 -11.78 -0.22
CA GLY A 106 8.17 -11.95 -0.47
C GLY A 106 8.87 -10.71 -1.02
N LEU A 107 8.42 -9.49 -0.66
CA LEU A 107 9.15 -8.27 -1.00
C LEU A 107 10.49 -8.25 -0.27
N LYS A 108 11.45 -7.54 -0.85
CA LYS A 108 12.67 -7.11 -0.17
C LYS A 108 12.60 -5.64 0.18
N ARG A 109 13.54 -5.21 1.02
CA ARG A 109 13.74 -3.79 1.34
C ARG A 109 13.89 -2.97 0.06
N GLY A 110 13.07 -1.91 -0.06
CA GLY A 110 13.06 -1.02 -1.22
C GLY A 110 12.21 -1.49 -2.39
N GLU A 111 11.60 -2.68 -2.31
CA GLU A 111 10.69 -3.18 -3.34
C GLU A 111 9.24 -2.74 -3.09
N ALA A 112 8.43 -2.88 -4.12
CA ALA A 112 7.00 -2.63 -4.08
C ALA A 112 6.29 -3.57 -5.06
N TYR A 113 5.08 -4.01 -4.72
CA TYR A 113 4.16 -4.62 -5.67
C TYR A 113 3.12 -3.62 -6.12
N ILE A 114 2.75 -3.71 -7.40
CA ILE A 114 1.66 -2.95 -7.99
C ILE A 114 0.51 -3.92 -8.24
N VAL A 115 -0.67 -3.60 -7.72
CA VAL A 115 -1.89 -4.39 -7.94
C VAL A 115 -2.58 -3.85 -9.20
N ILE A 116 -2.60 -4.65 -10.25
CA ILE A 116 -3.16 -4.27 -11.55
C ILE A 116 -4.50 -4.98 -11.77
N ASN A 117 -5.56 -4.21 -12.00
CA ASN A 117 -6.86 -4.74 -12.41
C ASN A 117 -6.86 -4.96 -13.93
N LEU A 118 -6.64 -6.21 -14.33
CA LEU A 118 -6.62 -6.60 -15.74
C LEU A 118 -7.96 -6.37 -16.45
N ARG A 119 -9.10 -6.45 -15.72
CA ARG A 119 -10.42 -6.19 -16.32
C ARG A 119 -10.61 -4.72 -16.64
N ALA A 120 -10.22 -3.83 -15.73
CA ALA A 120 -10.24 -2.39 -15.95
C ALA A 120 -9.30 -1.99 -17.10
N LEU A 121 -8.10 -2.56 -17.13
CA LEU A 121 -7.13 -2.33 -18.21
C LEU A 121 -7.70 -2.75 -19.57
N GLN A 122 -8.26 -3.96 -19.65
CA GLN A 122 -8.83 -4.50 -20.87
C GLN A 122 -10.09 -3.76 -21.31
N TYR A 123 -10.89 -3.25 -20.36
CA TYR A 123 -12.01 -2.37 -20.66
C TYR A 123 -11.52 -1.08 -21.33
N LEU A 124 -10.57 -0.37 -20.70
CA LEU A 124 -10.03 0.88 -21.24
C LEU A 124 -9.44 0.70 -22.64
N ASP A 125 -8.71 -0.38 -22.88
CA ASP A 125 -8.14 -0.69 -24.20
C ASP A 125 -9.19 -0.77 -25.32
N ASN A 126 -10.43 -1.13 -24.99
CA ASN A 126 -11.52 -1.26 -25.96
C ASN A 126 -12.38 0.00 -26.13
N VAL A 127 -12.39 0.90 -25.14
CA VAL A 127 -13.31 2.07 -25.14
C VAL A 127 -12.62 3.41 -25.35
N ILE A 128 -11.29 3.48 -25.23
CA ILE A 128 -10.52 4.71 -25.41
C ILE A 128 -10.58 5.18 -26.88
N ASP A 129 -10.82 6.48 -27.06
CA ASP A 129 -10.84 7.11 -28.38
C ASP A 129 -9.42 7.41 -28.89
N VAL A 130 -9.34 7.73 -30.18
CA VAL A 130 -8.06 7.99 -30.88
C VAL A 130 -7.25 9.13 -30.23
N GLU A 131 -7.92 10.15 -29.67
CA GLU A 131 -7.25 11.30 -29.05
C GLU A 131 -6.48 10.93 -27.77
N ASP A 132 -6.99 9.98 -26.99
CA ASP A 132 -6.42 9.56 -25.70
C ASP A 132 -5.58 8.26 -25.81
N ARG A 133 -5.57 7.63 -26.99
CA ARG A 133 -4.88 6.36 -27.25
C ARG A 133 -3.37 6.44 -26.99
N GLU A 134 -2.74 7.53 -27.41
CA GLU A 134 -1.29 7.73 -27.21
C GLU A 134 -0.93 7.79 -25.72
N ALA A 135 -1.75 8.48 -24.92
CA ALA A 135 -1.54 8.58 -23.47
C ALA A 135 -1.70 7.20 -22.79
N PHE A 136 -2.71 6.44 -23.18
CA PHE A 136 -2.91 5.07 -22.71
C PHE A 136 -1.74 4.15 -23.05
N GLU A 137 -1.31 4.12 -24.32
CA GLU A 137 -0.19 3.30 -24.76
C GLU A 137 1.11 3.69 -24.07
N TRP A 138 1.36 4.99 -23.90
CA TRP A 138 2.51 5.48 -23.14
C TRP A 138 2.48 5.00 -21.69
N ALA A 139 1.33 5.12 -21.02
CA ALA A 139 1.17 4.71 -19.62
C ALA A 139 1.36 3.19 -19.46
N LEU A 140 0.73 2.40 -20.34
CA LEU A 140 0.86 0.94 -20.37
C LEU A 140 2.31 0.51 -20.64
N ASN A 141 2.94 1.05 -21.68
CA ASN A 141 4.33 0.73 -22.00
C ASN A 141 5.29 1.15 -20.89
N THR A 142 4.99 2.23 -20.17
CA THR A 142 5.78 2.65 -19.02
C THR A 142 5.58 1.67 -17.86
N LEU A 143 4.35 1.25 -17.58
CA LEU A 143 4.05 0.26 -16.54
C LEU A 143 4.73 -1.09 -16.81
N MET A 144 4.70 -1.56 -18.06
CA MET A 144 5.31 -2.82 -18.49
C MET A 144 6.83 -2.88 -18.32
N LYS A 145 7.51 -1.75 -18.08
CA LYS A 145 8.96 -1.74 -17.75
C LYS A 145 9.24 -2.17 -16.31
N TYR A 146 8.22 -2.22 -15.47
CA TYR A 146 8.31 -2.52 -14.03
C TYR A 146 7.65 -3.85 -13.64
N VAL A 147 7.07 -4.57 -14.62
CA VAL A 147 6.46 -5.90 -14.48
C VAL A 147 7.39 -6.92 -15.13
#